data_AF-A0A933D212-F1
#
_entry.id   AF-A0A933D212-F1
#
_cell.length_a   1.000
_cell.length_b   1.000
_cell.length_c   1.000
_cell.angle_alpha   90.00
_cell.angle_beta   90.00
_cell.angle_gamma   90.00
#
_symmetry.space_group_name_H-M   'P 1'
#
loop_
_entity.id
_entity.type
_entity.pdbx_description
1 polymer ?
#
loop_
_entity_poly.entity_id
_entity_poly.type
_entity_poly.pdbx_seq_one_letter_code
_entity_poly.pdbx_strand_id
1 'polypeptide(L)' 'MLKYDETGNLVSVNLDIKNPNCKQDFEHLPPEQLADDILKKEQRIAEIVMEIKHALEGRLR' A
#
# COMPACT_ATOMS: atom_id res chain seq x y z
N MET A 1 -3.90 -15.85 9.78
CA MET A 1 -3.85 -17.23 9.22
C MET A 1 -5.23 -17.53 8.67
N LEU A 2 -5.34 -17.96 7.42
CA LEU A 2 -6.62 -18.19 6.74
C LEU A 2 -6.93 -19.69 6.75
N LYS A 3 -8.13 -20.06 7.19
CA LYS A 3 -8.61 -21.45 7.19
C LYS A 3 -9.69 -21.60 6.13
N TYR A 4 -9.48 -22.55 5.22
CA TYR A 4 -10.42 -22.91 4.16
C TYR A 4 -11.04 -24.29 4.43
N ASP A 5 -12.26 -24.52 3.94
CA ASP A 5 -12.88 -25.85 3.91
C ASP A 5 -12.43 -26.65 2.67
N GLU A 6 -12.91 -27.89 2.58
CA GLU A 6 -12.65 -28.83 1.47
C GLU A 6 -13.18 -28.31 0.12
N THR A 7 -14.12 -27.37 0.13
CA THR A 7 -14.68 -26.70 -1.06
C THR A 7 -13.95 -25.41 -1.43
N GLY A 8 -12.93 -25.02 -0.66
CA GLY A 8 -12.14 -23.81 -0.90
C GLY A 8 -12.80 -22.52 -0.39
N ASN A 9 -13.87 -22.60 0.40
CA ASN A 9 -14.47 -21.42 1.02
C ASN A 9 -13.70 -21.02 2.28
N LEU A 10 -13.57 -19.71 2.52
CA LEU A 10 -12.92 -19.18 3.71
C LEU A 10 -13.81 -19.37 4.93
N VAL A 11 -13.40 -20.24 5.85
CA VAL A 11 -14.16 -20.62 7.05
C VAL A 11 -13.78 -19.74 8.25
N SER A 12 -12.52 -19.33 8.34
CA SER A 12 -12.05 -18.54 9.47
C SER A 12 -10.80 -17.75 9.13
N VAL A 13 -10.74 -16.53 9.66
CA VAL A 13 -9.58 -15.65 9.59
C VAL A 13 -9.13 -15.37 11.02
N ASN A 14 -7.88 -15.73 11.34
CA ASN A 14 -7.28 -15.29 12.59
C ASN A 14 -6.82 -13.83 12.46
N LEU A 15 -7.53 -12.93 13.15
CA LEU A 15 -7.30 -11.47 13.20
C LEU A 15 -6.37 -11.04 14.35
N ASP A 16 -6.07 -11.92 15.31
CA ASP A 16 -5.13 -11.62 16.40
C ASP A 16 -3.66 -11.56 15.93
N ILE A 17 -3.43 -11.92 14.66
CA ILE A 17 -2.12 -11.75 14.05
C ILE A 17 -1.91 -10.27 13.75
N LYS A 18 -1.10 -9.62 14.58
CA LYS A 18 -0.55 -8.29 14.29
C LYS A 18 0.01 -8.30 12.88
N ASN A 19 -0.40 -7.32 12.06
CA ASN A 19 0.15 -7.17 10.72
C ASN A 19 1.67 -6.89 10.84
N PRO A 20 2.55 -7.79 10.40
CA PRO A 20 4.00 -7.59 10.51
C PRO A 20 4.49 -6.45 9.61
N ASN A 21 3.70 -6.05 8.62
CA ASN A 21 3.93 -4.89 7.75
C ASN A 21 3.19 -3.64 8.26
N CYS A 22 2.59 -3.69 9.44
CA CYS A 22 2.01 -2.51 10.06
C CYS A 22 3.15 -1.52 10.30
N LYS A 23 3.12 -0.40 9.58
CA LYS A 23 4.02 0.71 9.88
C LYS A 23 3.70 1.15 11.30
N GLN A 24 4.71 1.20 12.17
CA GLN A 24 4.55 1.72 13.53
C GLN A 24 3.98 3.13 13.44
N ASP A 25 2.76 3.27 13.96
CA ASP A 25 2.09 4.48 14.43
C ASP A 25 2.26 5.76 13.60
N PHE A 26 1.44 5.90 12.57
CA PHE A 26 1.07 7.23 12.06
C PHE A 26 0.24 8.03 13.08
N GLU A 27 -0.30 7.38 14.12
CA GLU A 27 -1.24 7.98 15.08
C GLU A 27 -0.61 9.03 16.00
N HIS A 28 0.73 9.12 16.05
CA HIS A 28 1.47 10.07 16.88
C HIS A 28 2.57 10.85 16.16
N LEU A 29 2.60 10.85 14.82
CA LEU A 29 3.58 11.66 14.09
C LEU A 29 3.30 13.15 14.30
N PRO A 30 4.34 13.98 14.54
CA PRO A 30 4.19 15.43 14.51
C PRO A 30 3.57 15.88 13.18
N PRO A 31 2.67 16.88 13.17
CA PRO A 31 2.00 17.34 11.95
C PRO A 31 2.98 17.72 10.82
N GLU A 32 4.14 18.28 11.16
CA GLU A 32 5.19 18.64 10.21
C GLU A 32 5.79 17.39 9.54
N GLN A 33 6.10 16.36 10.32
CA GLN A 33 6.62 15.10 9.79
C GLN A 33 5.57 14.38 8.92
N LEU A 34 4.30 14.43 9.30
CA LEU A 34 3.21 13.89 8.50
C LEU A 34 3.10 14.63 7.16
N ALA A 35 3.17 15.96 7.16
CA ALA A 35 3.13 16.78 5.95
C ALA A 35 4.31 16.46 5.02
N ASP A 36 5.52 16.36 5.56
CA ASP A 36 6.72 16.00 4.80
C ASP A 36 6.61 14.58 4.19
N ASP A 37 6.10 13.62 4.95
CA ASP A 37 5.92 12.25 4.48
C ASP A 37 4.82 12.14 3.41
N ILE A 38 3.76 12.94 3.52
CA ILE A 38 2.75 13.06 2.47
C ILE A 38 3.40 13.62 1.20
N LEU A 39 4.13 14.75 1.28
CA LEU A 39 4.79 15.35 0.13
C LEU A 39 5.75 14.38 -0.57
N LYS A 40 6.57 13.65 0.19
CA LYS A 40 7.46 12.61 -0.36
C LYS A 40 6.70 11.51 -1.10
N LYS A 41 5.58 11.05 -0.55
CA LYS A 41 4.75 10.02 -1.18
C LYS A 41 4.10 10.55 -2.46
N GLU A 42 3.57 11.77 -2.45
CA GLU A 42 2.98 12.40 -3.64
C GLU A 42 4.01 12.55 -4.77
N GLN A 43 5.25 12.94 -4.45
CA GLN A 43 6.33 13.00 -5.43
C GLN A 43 6.60 11.62 -6.06
N ARG A 44 6.65 10.57 -5.24
CA ARG A 44 6.85 9.20 -5.74
C ARG A 44 5.68 8.71 -6.59
N ILE A 45 4.44 9.06 -6.23
CA ILE A 45 3.24 8.75 -7.01
C ILE A 45 3.32 9.45 -8.38
N ALA A 46 3.68 10.73 -8.41
CA ALA A 46 3.81 11.48 -9.65
C ALA A 46 4.85 10.87 -10.60
N GLU A 47 6.01 10.44 -10.07
CA GLU A 47 7.04 9.71 -10.84
C GLU A 47 6.48 8.45 -11.49
N ILE A 48 5.84 7.59 -10.70
CA ILE A 48 5.27 6.33 -11.20
C ILE A 48 4.23 6.59 -12.28
N VAL A 49 3.36 7.60 -12.10
CA VAL A 49 2.36 7.97 -13.10
C VAL A 49 3.00 8.48 -14.39
N MET A 50 4.10 9.24 -14.31
CA MET A 50 4.85 9.68 -15.50
C MET A 50 5.49 8.50 -16.22
N GLU A 51 6.10 7.56 -15.49
CA GLU A 51 6.65 6.32 -16.07
C GLU A 51 5.57 5.51 -16.79
N ILE A 52 4.38 5.36 -16.19
CA ILE A 52 3.23 4.69 -16.81
C ILE A 52 2.80 5.41 -18.09
N LYS A 53 2.69 6.75 -18.07
CA LYS A 53 2.33 7.53 -19.26
C LYS A 53 3.33 7.33 -20.39
N HIS A 54 4.62 7.41 -20.10
CA HIS A 54 5.66 7.17 -21.09
C HIS A 54 5.63 5.74 -21.64
N ALA A 55 5.41 4.74 -20.78
CA ALA A 55 5.28 3.36 -21.22
C ALA A 55 4.07 3.16 -22.16
N LEU A 56 2.95 3.84 -21.88
CA LEU A 56 1.76 3.79 -22.73
C LEU A 56 1.96 4.53 -24.05
N GLU A 57 2.60 5.70 -24.05
CA GLU A 57 2.94 6.47 -25.25
C GLU A 57 3.94 5.73 -26.15
N GLY A 58 4.93 5.06 -25.55
CA GLY A 58 5.89 4.21 -26.26
C GLY A 58 5.27 2.94 -26.83
N ARG A 59 4.15 2.47 -26.25
CA ARG A 59 3.39 1.31 -26.73
C ARG A 59 2.34 1.67 -27.80
N LEU A 60 2.13 2.96 -28.04
CA LEU A 60 1.21 3.53 -29.03
C LEU A 60 1.91 3.92 -30.36
N ARG A 61 3.20 3.59 -30.52
CA ARG A 61 3.95 3.77 -31.77
C ARG A 61 4.31 2.45 -32.42
#